data_AF-A0AAV9IUD7-F1
#
_entry.id   AF-A0AAV9IUD7-F1
#
_cell.length_a   1.000
_cell.length_b   1.000
_cell.length_c   1.000
_cell.angle_alpha   90.00
_cell.angle_beta   90.00
_cell.angle_gamma   90.00
#
_symmetry.space_group_name_H-M   'P 1'
#
loop_
_entity.id
_entity.type
_entity.pdbx_description
1 polymer ?
#
loop_
_entity_poly.entity_id
_entity_poly.type
_entity_poly.pdbx_seq_one_letter_code
_entity_poly.pdbx_strand_id
1 'polypeptide(L)'
;MESELHVLTADADISQLERELLAGVEALQRLYQLAKRLQADADPSAVRDSVAELVQRYRAMRVIGRQLRQREAGGDGERTQRVPLELLQWLDRGENPDGLLLRYMHDAADLERIAERKRRILRALAQTRMPEAAKDGGAGEVTGAPMEST
;
A
#
# COMPACT_ATOMS: atom_id res chain seq x y z
N MET A 1 -2.88 6.28 23.10
CA MET A 1 -4.32 6.62 23.18
C MET A 1 -4.84 7.29 21.91
N GLU A 2 -4.24 8.36 21.38
CA GLU A 2 -4.75 9.00 20.15
C GLU A 2 -4.70 8.08 18.91
N SER A 3 -3.66 7.27 18.77
CA SER A 3 -3.53 6.32 17.65
C SER A 3 -4.56 5.18 17.65
N GLU A 4 -5.10 4.77 18.81
CA GLU A 4 -6.10 3.71 18.89
C GLU A 4 -7.51 4.24 18.55
N LEU A 5 -7.81 5.47 18.97
CA LEU A 5 -9.05 6.16 18.64
C LEU A 5 -9.17 6.45 17.13
N HIS A 6 -8.06 6.76 16.46
CA HIS A 6 -8.01 6.95 15.01
C HIS A 6 -8.25 5.66 14.22
N VAL A 7 -7.80 4.51 14.73
CA VAL A 7 -8.03 3.19 14.10
C VAL A 7 -9.50 2.77 14.24
N LEU A 8 -10.07 2.88 15.44
CA LEU A 8 -11.46 2.49 15.70
C LEU A 8 -12.49 3.33 14.92
N THR A 9 -12.18 4.59 14.63
CA THR A 9 -13.05 5.48 13.85
C THR A 9 -12.94 5.25 12.35
N ALA A 10 -11.77 4.85 11.84
CA ALA A 10 -11.61 4.44 10.45
C ALA A 10 -12.38 3.15 10.13
N ASP A 11 -12.36 2.17 11.03
CA ASP A 11 -13.11 0.92 10.88
C ASP A 11 -14.63 1.15 10.87
N ALA A 12 -15.12 2.09 11.69
CA ALA A 12 -16.53 2.47 11.73
C ALA A 12 -16.99 3.13 10.42
N ASP A 13 -16.16 4.01 9.84
CA ASP A 13 -16.44 4.70 8.58
C ASP A 13 -16.36 3.72 7.38
N ILE A 14 -15.40 2.80 7.38
CA ILE A 14 -15.31 1.71 6.39
C ILE A 14 -16.56 0.82 6.47
N SER A 15 -16.93 0.38 7.66
CA SER A 15 -18.15 -0.40 7.88
C SER A 15 -19.41 0.35 7.43
N GLN A 16 -19.45 1.67 7.61
CA GLN A 16 -20.56 2.49 7.12
C GLN A 16 -20.56 2.59 5.60
N LEU A 17 -19.39 2.73 4.97
CA LEU A 17 -19.25 2.74 3.52
C LEU A 17 -19.71 1.41 2.91
N GLU A 18 -19.35 0.28 3.52
CA GLU A 18 -19.80 -1.06 3.11
C GLU A 18 -21.33 -1.20 3.18
N ARG A 19 -21.95 -0.73 4.27
CA ARG A 19 -23.42 -0.72 4.42
C ARG A 19 -24.10 0.09 3.32
N GLU A 20 -23.61 1.30 3.03
CA GLU A 20 -24.17 2.14 1.98
C GLU A 20 -23.95 1.54 0.57
N LEU A 21 -22.83 0.86 0.34
CA LEU A 21 -22.56 0.13 -0.89
C LEU A 21 -23.55 -1.02 -1.09
N LEU A 22 -23.73 -1.87 -0.07
CA LEU A 22 -24.70 -2.98 -0.10
C LEU A 22 -26.12 -2.47 -0.34
N ALA A 23 -26.56 -1.45 0.40
CA ALA A 23 -27.87 -0.83 0.20
C ALA A 23 -28.02 -0.25 -1.22
N GLY A 24 -26.96 0.31 -1.79
CA GLY A 24 -26.94 0.79 -3.17
C GLY A 24 -27.09 -0.32 -4.20
N VAL A 25 -26.40 -1.46 -4.01
CA VAL A 25 -26.52 -2.65 -4.87
C VAL A 25 -27.94 -3.21 -4.81
N GLU A 26 -28.53 -3.32 -3.62
CA GLU A 26 -29.92 -3.77 -3.45
C GLU A 26 -30.91 -2.83 -4.14
N ALA A 27 -30.74 -1.51 -3.99
CA ALA A 27 -31.58 -0.52 -4.66
C ALA A 27 -31.45 -0.61 -6.20
N LEU A 28 -30.25 -0.88 -6.72
CA LEU A 28 -30.02 -1.10 -8.15
C LEU A 28 -30.74 -2.35 -8.64
N GLN A 29 -30.67 -3.44 -7.87
CA GLN A 29 -31.37 -4.67 -8.18
C GLN A 29 -32.89 -4.49 -8.18
N ARG A 30 -33.44 -3.74 -7.22
CA ARG A 30 -34.87 -3.37 -7.20
C ARG A 30 -35.27 -2.56 -8.43
N LEU A 31 -34.47 -1.54 -8.78
CA LEU A 31 -34.71 -0.73 -9.99
C LEU A 31 -34.67 -1.59 -11.25
N TYR A 32 -33.72 -2.51 -11.37
CA TYR A 32 -33.65 -3.45 -12.51
C TYR A 32 -34.89 -4.35 -12.58
N GLN A 33 -35.37 -4.86 -11.44
CA GLN A 33 -36.60 -5.65 -11.38
C GLN A 33 -37.83 -4.82 -11.79
N LEU A 34 -37.93 -3.56 -11.32
CA LEU A 34 -38.99 -2.64 -11.72
C LEU A 34 -38.92 -2.31 -13.22
N ALA A 35 -37.72 -2.08 -13.77
CA ALA A 35 -37.51 -1.84 -15.20
C ALA A 35 -37.85 -3.06 -16.05
N LYS A 36 -37.58 -4.27 -15.56
CA LYS A 36 -38.02 -5.51 -16.21
C LYS A 36 -39.54 -5.66 -16.18
N ARG A 37 -40.20 -5.24 -15.09
CA ARG A 37 -41.66 -5.22 -14.95
C ARG A 37 -42.33 -4.06 -15.71
N LEU A 38 -41.61 -2.97 -15.98
CA LEU A 38 -42.08 -1.82 -16.79
C LEU A 38 -42.44 -2.22 -18.22
N GLN A 39 -41.93 -3.34 -18.73
CA GLN A 39 -42.44 -3.93 -19.97
C GLN A 39 -43.93 -4.39 -19.87
N ALA A 40 -44.55 -4.29 -18.68
CA ALA A 40 -45.90 -4.79 -18.40
C ALA A 40 -46.69 -3.99 -17.32
N ASP A 41 -46.63 -2.64 -17.26
CA ASP A 41 -47.41 -1.75 -16.35
C ASP A 41 -46.81 -1.39 -14.97
N ALA A 42 -45.54 -1.01 -14.86
CA ALA A 42 -45.04 -0.46 -13.59
C ALA A 42 -45.37 1.04 -13.42
N ASP A 43 -45.69 1.45 -12.20
CA ASP A 43 -45.92 2.86 -11.83
C ASP A 43 -44.63 3.70 -12.00
N PRO A 44 -44.64 4.76 -12.85
CA PRO A 44 -43.53 5.68 -13.02
C PRO A 44 -43.03 6.32 -11.72
N SER A 45 -43.90 6.47 -10.72
CA SER A 45 -43.55 7.03 -9.41
C SER A 45 -42.57 6.11 -8.66
N ALA A 46 -42.79 4.80 -8.68
CA ALA A 46 -41.94 3.80 -8.03
C ALA A 46 -40.52 3.75 -8.64
N VAL A 47 -40.41 3.97 -9.95
CA VAL A 47 -39.13 4.04 -10.66
C VAL A 47 -38.36 5.29 -10.25
N ARG A 48 -39.04 6.45 -10.24
CA ARG A 48 -38.45 7.72 -9.81
C ARG A 48 -37.96 7.64 -8.37
N ASP A 49 -38.74 7.04 -7.48
CA ASP A 49 -38.39 6.91 -6.06
C ASP A 49 -37.19 5.98 -5.88
N SER A 50 -37.12 4.88 -6.64
CA SER A 50 -35.94 3.99 -6.66
C SER A 50 -34.67 4.67 -7.18
N VAL A 51 -34.79 5.51 -8.21
CA VAL A 51 -33.67 6.32 -8.71
C VAL A 51 -33.23 7.36 -7.68
N ALA A 52 -34.18 8.01 -6.99
CA ALA A 52 -33.89 8.98 -5.94
C ALA A 52 -33.13 8.33 -4.77
N GLU A 53 -33.53 7.11 -4.38
CA GLU A 53 -32.83 6.31 -3.37
C GLU A 53 -31.37 6.05 -3.80
N LEU A 54 -31.14 5.57 -5.03
CA LEU A 54 -29.78 5.34 -5.55
C LEU A 54 -28.90 6.59 -5.51
N VAL A 55 -29.46 7.74 -5.92
CA VAL A 55 -28.75 9.02 -5.88
C VAL A 55 -28.40 9.40 -4.43
N GLN A 56 -29.32 9.19 -3.49
CA GLN A 56 -29.07 9.46 -2.07
C GLN A 56 -27.96 8.57 -1.51
N ARG A 57 -27.98 7.27 -1.80
CA ARG A 57 -26.93 6.31 -1.38
C ARG A 57 -25.57 6.69 -1.95
N TYR A 58 -25.51 7.01 -3.24
CA TYR A 58 -24.27 7.47 -3.87
C TYR A 58 -23.72 8.76 -3.23
N ARG A 59 -24.59 9.72 -2.90
CA ARG A 59 -24.17 10.94 -2.19
C ARG A 59 -23.63 10.63 -0.80
N ALA A 60 -24.25 9.72 -0.05
CA ALA A 60 -23.78 9.28 1.27
C ALA A 60 -22.38 8.66 1.16
N MET A 61 -22.17 7.72 0.24
CA MET A 61 -20.86 7.12 -0.01
C MET A 61 -19.79 8.17 -0.36
N ARG A 62 -20.13 9.17 -1.18
CA ARG A 62 -19.20 10.26 -1.51
C ARG A 62 -18.84 11.13 -0.32
N VAL A 63 -19.76 11.36 0.62
CA VAL A 63 -19.50 12.12 1.85
C VAL A 63 -18.53 11.33 2.73
N ILE A 64 -18.81 10.06 3.01
CA ILE A 64 -17.98 9.19 3.83
C ILE A 64 -16.57 9.07 3.22
N GLY A 65 -16.48 8.80 1.91
CA GLY A 65 -15.19 8.71 1.22
C GLY A 65 -14.39 10.01 1.21
N ARG A 66 -15.03 11.19 1.26
CA ARG A 66 -14.31 12.46 1.44
C ARG A 66 -13.78 12.62 2.86
N GLN A 67 -14.55 12.23 3.86
CA GLN A 67 -14.14 12.30 5.27
C GLN A 67 -12.93 11.40 5.53
N LEU A 68 -12.95 10.17 5.01
CA LEU A 68 -11.81 9.24 5.06
C LEU A 68 -10.54 9.88 4.46
N ARG A 69 -10.62 10.42 3.23
CA ARG A 69 -9.47 11.09 2.59
C ARG A 69 -8.97 12.33 3.32
N GLN A 70 -9.85 13.12 3.91
CA GLN A 70 -9.47 14.33 4.66
C GLN A 70 -8.71 13.98 5.94
N ARG A 71 -9.12 12.92 6.64
CA ARG A 71 -8.39 12.44 7.83
C ARG A 71 -7.02 11.90 7.47
N GLU A 72 -6.91 11.15 6.38
CA GLU A 72 -5.62 10.65 5.87
C GLU A 72 -4.68 11.77 5.42
N ALA A 73 -5.22 12.87 4.89
CA ALA A 73 -4.42 14.04 4.50
C ALA A 73 -3.99 14.92 5.70
N GLY A 74 -4.67 14.78 6.85
CA GLY A 74 -4.41 15.55 8.07
C GLY A 74 -3.55 14.84 9.12
N GLY A 75 -3.29 13.52 8.96
CA GLY A 75 -2.31 12.78 9.74
C GLY A 75 -0.94 12.82 9.08
N ASP A 76 0.15 12.78 9.86
CA ASP A 76 1.55 12.80 9.40
C ASP A 76 1.76 11.97 8.11
N GLY A 77 1.79 12.68 6.98
CA GLY A 77 2.51 12.45 5.72
C GLY A 77 2.43 11.12 4.95
N GLU A 78 2.16 9.97 5.56
CA GLU A 78 2.57 8.67 4.96
C GLU A 78 1.47 7.62 4.83
N ARG A 79 0.27 7.82 5.38
CA ARG A 79 -0.81 6.82 5.29
C ARG A 79 -2.00 7.30 4.48
N THR A 80 -1.75 7.77 3.25
CA THR A 80 -2.85 7.83 2.29
C THR A 80 -3.18 6.40 1.90
N GLN A 81 -4.38 5.89 2.18
CA GLN A 81 -4.88 4.61 1.66
C GLN A 81 -5.13 4.79 0.15
N ARG A 82 -4.05 4.98 -0.61
CA ARG A 82 -4.09 4.97 -2.06
C ARG A 82 -4.24 3.53 -2.47
N VAL A 83 -5.42 3.21 -2.99
CA VAL A 83 -5.63 1.94 -3.70
C VAL A 83 -4.63 1.91 -4.87
N PRO A 84 -3.70 0.94 -4.92
CA PRO A 84 -2.75 0.84 -6.02
C PRO A 84 -3.50 0.71 -7.36
N LEU A 85 -2.99 1.36 -8.42
CA LEU A 85 -3.61 1.27 -9.74
C LEU A 85 -3.76 -0.18 -10.22
N GLU A 86 -2.78 -1.03 -9.91
CA GLU A 86 -2.82 -2.44 -10.27
C GLU A 86 -3.98 -3.18 -9.58
N LEU A 87 -4.28 -2.85 -8.32
CA LEU A 87 -5.42 -3.40 -7.61
C LEU A 87 -6.74 -3.00 -8.28
N LEU A 88 -6.86 -1.76 -8.76
CA LEU A 88 -8.02 -1.31 -9.53
C LEU A 88 -8.16 -2.08 -10.85
N GLN A 89 -7.05 -2.34 -11.55
CA GLN A 89 -7.04 -3.12 -12.79
C GLN A 89 -7.43 -4.59 -12.57
N TRP A 90 -7.03 -5.18 -11.44
CA TRP A 90 -7.44 -6.54 -11.06
C TRP A 90 -8.94 -6.61 -10.80
N LEU A 91 -9.48 -5.66 -10.03
CA LEU A 91 -10.90 -5.58 -9.74
C LEU A 91 -11.73 -5.38 -11.03
N ASP A 92 -11.24 -4.59 -11.98
CA ASP A 92 -11.89 -4.36 -13.29
C ASP A 92 -11.99 -5.65 -14.13
N ARG A 93 -11.02 -6.56 -13.99
CA ARG A 93 -11.04 -7.88 -14.64
C ARG A 93 -11.85 -8.93 -13.89
N GLY A 94 -12.36 -8.61 -12.69
CA GLY A 94 -13.03 -9.57 -11.82
C GLY A 94 -12.07 -10.56 -11.14
N GLU A 95 -10.78 -10.23 -11.03
CA GLU A 95 -9.80 -11.05 -10.33
C GLU A 95 -9.90 -10.86 -8.81
N ASN A 96 -9.54 -11.88 -8.03
CA ASN A 96 -9.55 -11.79 -6.57
C ASN A 96 -8.36 -10.92 -6.09
N PRO A 97 -8.61 -9.80 -5.38
CA PRO A 97 -7.55 -8.91 -4.90
C PRO A 97 -6.54 -9.57 -3.95
N ASP A 98 -6.92 -10.66 -3.26
CA ASP A 98 -6.01 -11.40 -2.36
C ASP A 98 -4.83 -12.02 -3.13
N GLY A 99 -5.05 -12.43 -4.40
CA GLY A 99 -3.98 -12.96 -5.23
C GLY A 99 -2.88 -11.92 -5.50
N LEU A 100 -3.24 -10.65 -5.60
CA LEU A 100 -2.29 -9.56 -5.81
C LEU A 100 -1.49 -9.30 -4.53
N LEU A 101 -2.18 -9.31 -3.39
CA LEU A 101 -1.54 -9.16 -2.08
C LEU A 101 -0.52 -10.28 -1.83
N LEU A 102 -0.90 -11.53 -2.11
CA LEU A 102 0.01 -12.68 -2.02
C LEU A 102 1.23 -12.51 -2.93
N ARG A 103 1.04 -12.03 -4.16
CA ARG A 103 2.14 -11.77 -5.09
C ARG A 103 3.11 -10.71 -4.54
N TYR A 104 2.59 -9.60 -4.02
CA TYR A 104 3.43 -8.57 -3.39
C TYR A 104 4.19 -9.07 -2.17
N MET A 105 3.58 -9.93 -1.35
CA MET A 105 4.27 -10.56 -0.22
C MET A 105 5.44 -11.45 -0.69
N HIS A 106 5.24 -12.22 -1.76
CA HIS A 106 6.31 -13.02 -2.37
C HIS A 106 7.42 -12.15 -2.96
N ASP A 107 7.06 -11.11 -3.73
CA ASP A 107 8.02 -10.18 -4.34
C ASP A 107 8.87 -9.49 -3.27
N ALA A 108 8.26 -9.07 -2.16
CA ALA A 108 8.96 -8.46 -1.03
C ALA A 108 10.00 -9.43 -0.42
N ALA A 109 9.61 -10.67 -0.15
CA ALA A 109 10.51 -11.69 0.38
C ALA A 109 11.68 -11.99 -0.58
N ASP A 110 11.42 -12.01 -1.89
CA ASP A 110 12.44 -12.21 -2.90
C ASP A 110 13.42 -11.03 -2.98
N LEU A 111 12.91 -9.80 -2.92
CA LEU A 111 13.75 -8.60 -2.88
C LEU A 111 14.63 -8.56 -1.64
N GLU A 112 14.12 -8.95 -0.48
CA GLU A 112 14.92 -9.06 0.76
C GLU A 112 16.05 -10.07 0.61
N ARG A 113 15.74 -11.25 0.07
CA ARG A 113 16.74 -12.30 -0.20
C ARG A 113 17.83 -11.83 -1.17
N ILE A 114 17.44 -11.13 -2.24
CA ILE A 114 18.38 -10.55 -3.21
C ILE A 114 19.24 -9.46 -2.55
N ALA A 115 18.64 -8.59 -1.74
CA ALA A 115 19.33 -7.53 -1.03
C ALA A 115 20.37 -8.12 -0.07
N GLU A 116 20.02 -9.16 0.68
CA GLU A 116 20.94 -9.84 1.60
C GLU A 116 22.08 -10.54 0.85
N ARG A 117 21.80 -11.18 -0.29
CA ARG A 117 22.85 -11.74 -1.15
C ARG A 117 23.81 -10.66 -1.64
N LYS A 118 23.30 -9.52 -2.11
CA LYS A 118 24.13 -8.38 -2.55
C LYS A 118 24.98 -7.84 -1.39
N ARG A 119 24.41 -7.66 -0.20
CA ARG A 119 25.16 -7.25 1.01
C ARG A 119 26.32 -8.19 1.32
N ARG A 120 26.10 -9.51 1.27
CA ARG A 120 27.16 -10.51 1.50
C ARG A 120 28.27 -10.43 0.44
N ILE A 121 27.93 -10.30 -0.83
CA ILE A 121 28.90 -10.15 -1.92
C ILE A 121 29.74 -8.87 -1.71
N LEU A 122 29.09 -7.75 -1.41
CA LEU A 122 29.79 -6.48 -1.17
C LEU A 122 30.77 -6.57 0.00
N ARG A 123 30.39 -7.24 1.11
CA ARG A 123 31.30 -7.50 2.24
C ARG A 123 32.50 -8.36 1.84
N ALA A 124 32.27 -9.44 1.10
CA ALA A 124 33.35 -10.32 0.63
C ALA A 124 34.31 -9.61 -0.33
N LEU A 125 33.79 -8.74 -1.21
CA LEU A 125 34.60 -7.90 -2.10
C LEU A 125 35.42 -6.85 -1.35
N ALA A 126 34.87 -6.27 -0.28
CA ALA A 126 35.61 -5.33 0.58
C ALA A 126 36.78 -6.02 1.30
N GLN A 127 36.59 -7.27 1.74
CA GLN A 127 37.64 -8.07 2.41
C GLN A 127 38.73 -8.54 1.43
N THR A 128 38.36 -8.89 0.19
CA THR A 128 39.33 -9.34 -0.83
C THR A 128 40.13 -8.18 -1.45
N ARG A 129 39.64 -6.94 -1.36
CA ARG A 129 40.39 -5.73 -1.75
C ARG A 129 41.37 -5.22 -0.69
N MET A 130 41.50 -5.88 0.47
CA MET A 130 42.49 -5.54 1.50
C MET A 130 43.47 -6.67 1.83
N PRO A 131 44.38 -7.03 0.90
CA PRO A 131 45.69 -7.48 1.36
C PRO A 131 46.84 -7.01 0.45
N GLU A 132 47.11 -5.70 0.35
CA GLU A 132 48.39 -5.19 -0.22
C GLU A 132 48.91 -3.94 0.52
N ALA A 133 48.91 -3.97 1.86
CA ALA A 133 49.61 -2.94 2.64
C ALA A 133 50.37 -3.50 3.87
N ALA A 134 50.70 -4.79 3.87
CA ALA A 134 51.37 -5.43 5.02
C ALA A 134 52.55 -6.35 4.65
N LYS A 135 53.14 -6.18 3.46
CA LYS A 135 54.39 -6.86 3.07
C LYS A 135 55.25 -5.94 2.21
N ASP A 136 55.71 -4.85 2.78
CA ASP A 136 56.96 -4.19 2.39
C ASP A 136 57.38 -3.28 3.55
N GLY A 137 58.28 -3.77 4.38
CA GLY A 137 58.73 -3.07 5.59
C GLY A 137 59.59 -3.96 6.48
N GLY A 138 60.46 -4.76 5.88
CA GLY A 138 61.48 -5.54 6.58
C GLY A 138 62.84 -5.33 5.94
N ALA A 139 63.86 -5.15 6.79
CA ALA A 139 65.30 -5.01 6.52
C ALA A 139 65.81 -3.59 6.22
N GLY A 140 66.38 -2.97 7.25
CA GLY A 140 67.11 -1.71 7.17
C GLY A 140 67.76 -1.35 8.50
N GLU A 141 68.45 -2.30 9.10
CA GLU A 141 69.39 -2.07 10.20
C GLU A 141 70.51 -1.15 9.68
N VAL A 142 70.58 0.08 10.17
CA VAL A 142 71.74 0.96 9.98
C VAL A 142 72.20 1.39 11.36
N THR A 143 73.16 0.63 11.88
CA THR A 143 74.01 0.99 13.02
C THR A 143 74.78 2.28 12.69
N GLY A 144 74.51 3.35 13.44
CA GLY A 144 75.23 4.61 13.35
C GLY A 144 75.84 4.99 14.69
N ALA A 145 77.10 4.58 14.91
CA ALA A 145 78.06 5.28 15.75
C ALA A 145 79.44 4.95 15.17
N PRO A 146 80.31 5.95 14.91
CA PRO A 146 81.29 6.25 15.94
C PRO A 146 81.82 7.70 16.03
N MET A 147 82.35 7.96 17.23
CA MET A 147 83.61 8.64 17.57
C MET A 147 83.77 10.17 17.64
N GLU A 148 84.60 10.49 18.64
CA GLU A 148 84.97 11.75 19.28
C GLU A 148 85.78 12.72 18.43
N SER A 149 85.80 13.97 18.90
CA SER A 149 86.90 14.98 18.97
C SER A 149 86.21 16.35 18.87
N THR A 150 86.25 17.30 19.81
CA THR A 150 87.34 17.81 20.66
C THR A 150 86.72 18.62 21.80
#